data_AF-A0A2N3VTV6-F1
#
_entry.id   AF-A0A2N3VTV6-F1
#
_cell.length_a   1.000
_cell.length_b   1.000
_cell.length_c   1.000
_cell.angle_alpha   90.00
_cell.angle_beta   90.00
_cell.angle_gamma   90.00
#
_symmetry.space_group_name_H-M   'P 1'
#
loop_
_entity.id
_entity.type
_entity.pdbx_description
1 polymer ?
#
loop_
_entity_poly.entity_id
_entity_poly.type
_entity_poly.pdbx_seq_one_letter_code
_entity_poly.pdbx_strand_id
1 'polypeptide(L)'
;MLTSLLPGFRHLRTPFAVGALFTFTFWIWRGASIPTHNEMHGFPGRLYSLAELAGRPITTAVLAFVVYVIGDILKLSTDQLSILNKSPHLSLVNYFDLRRFARSAFEKRAPHGEPSGLVDSLTRKIFEDGFSEIRMRLIVSHLDLYLEHDRTESEGEFRANVAVFSALLWITLAFKWSPLFAVGLLASAMLLVNGLRTLTDANKIIVQALISGVVTSRYYEEEKQRDQASEDEAGRDNT
;
A
#
# COMPACT_ATOMS: atom_id res chain seq x y z
N MET A 1 23.37 -3.33 -13.65
CA MET A 1 23.68 -3.39 -12.20
C MET A 1 23.13 -2.21 -11.38
N LEU A 2 22.78 -1.05 -11.98
CA LEU A 2 22.03 0.01 -11.26
C LEU A 2 20.53 -0.32 -11.11
N THR A 3 19.96 -1.08 -12.03
CA THR A 3 18.55 -1.52 -12.01
C THR A 3 18.18 -2.43 -10.84
N SER A 4 19.14 -3.11 -10.22
CA SER A 4 18.92 -3.93 -9.01
C SER A 4 19.00 -3.13 -7.70
N LEU A 5 19.53 -1.90 -7.70
CA LEU A 5 19.52 -0.99 -6.55
C LEU A 5 18.25 -0.12 -6.49
N LEU A 6 17.54 -0.01 -7.61
CA LEU A 6 16.31 0.78 -7.76
C LEU A 6 15.12 0.35 -6.88
N PRO A 7 14.90 -0.93 -6.51
CA PRO A 7 13.78 -1.30 -5.64
C PRO A 7 13.82 -0.58 -4.29
N GLY A 8 15.01 -0.47 -3.68
CA GLY A 8 15.18 0.20 -2.38
C GLY A 8 14.82 1.70 -2.41
N PHE A 9 15.10 2.40 -3.52
CA PHE A 9 14.74 3.81 -3.68
C PHE A 9 13.23 4.04 -3.75
N ARG A 10 12.47 3.02 -4.17
CA ARG A 10 11.02 3.12 -4.34
C ARG A 10 10.28 3.26 -3.01
N HIS A 11 10.80 2.66 -1.94
CA HIS A 11 10.24 2.82 -0.60
C HIS A 11 10.69 4.13 0.08
N LEU A 12 11.77 4.76 -0.41
CA LEU A 12 12.25 6.04 0.14
C LEU A 12 11.46 7.25 -0.39
N ARG A 13 10.94 7.18 -1.63
CA ARG A 13 10.27 8.32 -2.28
C ARG A 13 8.98 8.75 -1.57
N THR A 14 8.17 7.79 -1.11
CA THR A 14 6.88 8.06 -0.46
C THR A 14 7.03 8.81 0.86
N PRO A 15 7.78 8.31 1.86
CA PRO A 15 8.01 9.04 3.09
C PRO A 15 8.68 10.39 2.84
N PHE A 16 9.65 10.48 1.94
CA PHE A 16 10.26 11.78 1.63
C PHE A 16 9.25 12.79 1.07
N ALA A 17 8.42 12.39 0.10
CA ALA A 17 7.40 13.27 -0.50
C ALA A 17 6.33 13.69 0.52
N VAL A 18 5.84 12.75 1.32
CA VAL A 18 4.86 13.00 2.40
C VAL A 18 5.45 13.99 3.42
N GLY A 19 6.66 13.73 3.88
CA GLY A 19 7.36 14.59 4.83
C GLY A 19 7.58 16.00 4.27
N ALA A 20 7.95 16.12 3.00
CA ALA A 20 8.16 17.40 2.34
C ALA A 20 6.86 18.20 2.22
N LEU A 21 5.77 17.56 1.77
CA LEU A 21 4.45 18.18 1.67
C LEU A 21 3.95 18.65 3.04
N PHE A 22 4.10 17.80 4.07
CA PHE A 22 3.70 18.14 5.43
C PHE A 22 4.54 19.29 6.00
N THR A 23 5.87 19.22 5.88
CA THR A 23 6.79 20.25 6.37
C THR A 23 6.53 21.58 5.69
N PHE A 24 6.28 21.58 4.38
CA PHE A 24 5.97 22.79 3.63
C PHE A 24 4.61 23.37 4.04
N THR A 25 3.60 22.52 4.24
CA THR A 25 2.30 22.93 4.77
C THR A 25 2.46 23.58 6.15
N PHE A 26 3.21 22.94 7.05
CA PHE A 26 3.49 23.47 8.37
C PHE A 26 4.26 24.80 8.32
N TRP A 27 5.23 24.91 7.42
CA TRP A 27 5.98 26.14 7.18
C TRP A 27 5.09 27.27 6.67
N ILE A 28 4.09 27.03 5.82
CA ILE A 28 3.14 28.07 5.43
C ILE A 28 2.35 28.60 6.64
N TRP A 29 2.03 27.74 7.61
CA TRP A 29 1.31 28.14 8.82
C TRP A 29 2.16 28.91 9.83
N ARG A 30 3.43 28.53 10.00
CA ARG A 30 4.31 29.02 11.08
C ARG A 30 5.52 29.81 10.61
N GLY A 31 5.81 29.83 9.32
CA GLY A 31 7.03 30.36 8.72
C GLY A 31 7.24 31.83 9.00
N ALA A 32 6.16 32.62 9.02
CA ALA A 32 6.21 34.04 9.36
C ALA A 32 6.60 34.30 10.83
N SER A 33 6.48 33.30 11.71
CA SER A 33 6.85 33.40 13.13
C SER A 33 8.26 32.88 13.42
N ILE A 34 9.01 32.42 12.41
CA ILE A 34 10.38 31.94 12.61
C ILE A 34 11.27 33.18 12.83
N PRO A 35 11.89 33.36 14.02
CA PRO A 35 12.70 34.53 14.30
C PRO A 35 13.88 34.65 13.33
N THR A 36 14.37 35.86 13.12
CA THR A 36 15.59 36.05 12.35
C THR A 36 16.82 35.63 13.17
N HIS A 37 17.95 35.36 12.50
CA HIS A 37 19.18 34.86 13.15
C HIS A 37 19.63 35.73 14.34
N ASN A 38 19.40 37.05 14.26
CA ASN A 38 19.80 38.01 15.28
C ASN A 38 18.92 37.97 16.55
N GLU A 39 17.74 37.36 16.47
CA GLU A 39 16.75 37.34 17.56
C GLU A 39 16.71 36.00 18.30
N MET A 40 17.41 34.98 17.79
CA MET A 40 17.38 33.63 18.36
C MET A 40 18.36 33.46 19.52
N HIS A 41 17.84 33.44 20.74
CA HIS A 41 18.57 33.00 21.93
C HIS A 41 18.23 31.56 22.32
N GLY A 42 19.15 30.88 23.01
CA GLY A 42 18.92 29.54 23.54
C GLY A 42 19.13 28.40 22.53
N PHE A 43 18.29 27.36 22.61
CA PHE A 43 18.46 26.12 21.83
C PHE A 43 18.40 26.32 20.31
N PRO A 44 17.44 27.09 19.73
CA PRO A 44 17.39 27.34 18.29
C PRO A 44 18.66 28.02 17.78
N GLY A 45 19.20 29.01 18.51
CA GLY A 45 20.46 29.67 18.14
C GLY A 45 21.64 28.71 18.04
N ARG A 46 21.73 27.74 18.97
CA ARG A 46 22.78 26.70 18.93
C ARG A 46 22.64 25.78 17.71
N LEU A 47 21.42 25.46 17.29
CA LEU A 47 21.19 24.68 16.07
C LEU A 47 21.66 25.43 14.82
N TYR A 48 21.41 26.75 14.74
CA TYR A 48 21.92 27.57 13.65
C TYR A 48 23.45 27.63 13.63
N SER A 49 24.11 27.85 14.76
CA SER A 49 25.57 27.84 14.83
C SER A 49 26.16 26.48 14.45
N LEU A 50 25.50 25.38 14.85
CA LEU A 50 25.91 24.04 14.45
C LEU A 50 25.75 23.81 12.94
N ALA A 51 24.66 24.28 12.35
CA ALA A 51 24.41 24.20 10.91
C ALA A 51 25.44 25.03 10.10
N GLU A 52 25.80 26.21 10.59
CA GLU A 52 26.85 27.04 10.00
C GLU A 52 28.21 26.36 10.07
N LEU A 53 28.56 25.79 11.23
CA LEU A 53 29.80 25.04 11.43
C LEU A 53 29.89 23.77 10.57
N ALA A 54 28.79 23.03 10.46
CA ALA A 54 28.72 21.80 9.66
C ALA A 54 28.72 22.09 8.15
N GLY A 55 28.34 23.30 7.75
CA GLY A 55 28.23 23.70 6.35
C GLY A 55 26.92 23.28 5.69
N ARG A 56 26.69 23.85 4.51
CA ARG A 56 25.45 23.67 3.75
C ARG A 56 25.15 22.20 3.40
N PRO A 57 26.12 21.39 2.91
CA PRO A 57 25.82 20.01 2.51
C PRO A 57 25.32 19.14 3.68
N ILE A 58 25.97 19.24 4.84
CA ILE A 58 25.59 18.46 6.02
C ILE A 58 24.23 18.92 6.54
N THR A 59 23.99 20.23 6.60
CA THR A 59 22.70 20.78 7.02
C THR A 59 21.56 20.33 6.11
N THR A 60 21.76 20.35 4.79
CA THR A 60 20.77 19.84 3.84
C THR A 60 20.51 18.35 4.02
N ALA A 61 21.55 17.54 4.26
CA ALA A 61 21.40 16.11 4.50
C ALA A 61 20.60 15.82 5.79
N VAL A 62 20.90 16.53 6.89
CA VAL A 62 20.17 16.40 8.16
C VAL A 62 18.72 16.83 7.99
N LEU A 63 18.46 17.95 7.30
CA LEU A 63 17.10 18.39 7.03
C LEU A 63 16.33 17.37 6.19
N ALA A 64 16.93 16.86 5.12
CA ALA A 64 16.33 15.83 4.28
C ALA A 64 16.01 14.56 5.07
N PHE A 65 16.89 14.16 6.00
CA PHE A 65 16.66 13.03 6.89
C PHE A 65 15.49 13.29 7.86
N VAL A 66 15.41 14.47 8.48
CA VAL A 66 14.29 14.85 9.35
C VAL A 66 12.97 14.83 8.58
N VAL A 67 12.96 15.41 7.37
CA VAL A 67 11.79 15.40 6.47
C VAL A 67 11.38 13.96 6.15
N TYR A 68 12.34 13.09 5.82
CA TYR A 68 12.08 11.67 5.59
C TYR A 68 11.45 10.98 6.81
N VAL A 69 12.01 11.16 8.00
CA VAL A 69 11.51 10.54 9.25
C VAL A 69 10.08 11.01 9.55
N ILE A 70 9.79 12.30 9.41
CA ILE A 70 8.45 12.84 9.58
C ILE A 70 7.48 12.15 8.62
N GLY A 71 7.85 12.02 7.35
CA GLY A 71 6.98 11.39 6.38
C GLY A 71 6.84 9.88 6.55
N ASP A 72 7.85 9.18 7.06
CA ASP A 72 7.75 7.76 7.38
C ASP A 72 6.76 7.47 8.52
N ILE A 73 6.68 8.38 9.50
CA ILE A 73 5.69 8.34 10.58
C ILE A 73 4.28 8.66 10.06
N LEU A 74 4.16 9.60 9.11
CA LEU A 74 2.87 10.12 8.65
C LEU A 74 2.26 9.34 7.49
N LYS A 75 3.04 8.58 6.72
CA LYS A 75 2.54 7.87 5.54
C LYS A 75 1.39 6.93 5.92
N LEU A 76 0.40 6.86 5.05
CA LEU A 76 -0.69 5.91 5.12
C LEU A 76 -0.26 4.58 4.50
N SER A 77 -0.44 3.51 5.26
CA SER A 77 -0.25 2.13 4.78
C SER A 77 -1.34 1.72 3.77
N THR A 78 -1.07 0.71 2.95
CA THR A 78 -2.08 0.10 2.07
C THR A 78 -3.36 -0.30 2.82
N ASP A 79 -3.24 -0.83 4.04
CA ASP A 79 -4.39 -1.20 4.87
C ASP A 79 -5.24 0.02 5.22
N GLN A 80 -4.62 1.12 5.65
CA GLN A 80 -5.32 2.37 5.94
C GLN A 80 -5.97 2.98 4.68
N LEU A 81 -5.29 2.90 3.53
CA LEU A 81 -5.81 3.39 2.26
C LEU A 81 -7.00 2.55 1.76
N SER A 82 -7.03 1.26 2.06
CA SER A 82 -8.15 0.39 1.71
C SER A 82 -9.46 0.84 2.36
N ILE A 83 -9.41 1.44 3.55
CA ILE A 83 -10.57 2.00 4.26
C ILE A 83 -11.14 3.21 3.50
N LEU A 84 -10.29 4.01 2.85
CA LEU A 84 -10.73 5.12 2.01
C LEU A 84 -11.41 4.63 0.73
N ASN A 85 -10.98 3.48 0.20
CA ASN A 85 -11.57 2.89 -0.98
C ASN A 85 -12.83 2.10 -0.63
N LYS A 86 -13.88 2.79 -0.16
CA LYS A 86 -15.20 2.21 0.07
C LYS A 86 -15.91 1.76 -1.22
N SER A 87 -15.34 1.96 -2.41
CA SER A 87 -15.97 1.50 -3.65
C SER A 87 -16.02 -0.03 -3.67
N PRO A 88 -17.20 -0.64 -3.44
CA PRO A 88 -17.31 -2.10 -3.32
C PRO A 88 -16.97 -2.77 -4.66
N HIS A 89 -17.17 -2.08 -5.78
CA HIS A 89 -17.07 -2.67 -7.10
C HIS A 89 -15.64 -3.16 -7.46
N LEU A 90 -14.59 -2.54 -6.94
CA LEU A 90 -13.20 -2.89 -7.28
C LEU A 90 -12.64 -4.03 -6.42
N SER A 91 -13.08 -4.18 -5.17
CA SER A 91 -12.79 -5.38 -4.37
C SER A 91 -13.63 -6.58 -4.81
N LEU A 92 -14.85 -6.33 -5.29
CA LEU A 92 -15.79 -7.39 -5.70
C LEU A 92 -15.28 -8.21 -6.89
N VAL A 93 -14.66 -7.60 -7.91
CA VAL A 93 -14.16 -8.35 -9.08
C VAL A 93 -13.12 -9.39 -8.67
N ASN A 94 -12.13 -8.99 -7.86
CA ASN A 94 -11.12 -9.91 -7.35
C ASN A 94 -11.74 -10.98 -6.43
N TYR A 95 -12.75 -10.62 -5.63
CA TYR A 95 -13.45 -11.55 -4.77
C TYR A 95 -14.23 -12.60 -5.56
N PHE A 96 -14.89 -12.23 -6.67
CA PHE A 96 -15.61 -13.19 -7.51
C PHE A 96 -14.68 -14.21 -8.16
N ASP A 97 -13.54 -13.76 -8.70
CA ASP A 97 -12.54 -14.64 -9.30
C ASP A 97 -11.93 -15.57 -8.24
N LEU A 98 -11.60 -15.02 -7.07
CA LEU A 98 -11.09 -15.80 -5.95
C LEU A 98 -12.13 -16.81 -5.42
N ARG A 99 -13.40 -16.43 -5.35
CA ARG A 99 -14.51 -17.31 -4.95
C ARG A 99 -14.72 -18.44 -5.95
N ARG A 100 -14.60 -18.14 -7.25
CA ARG A 100 -14.66 -19.16 -8.31
C ARG A 100 -13.51 -20.16 -8.18
N PHE A 101 -12.31 -19.67 -7.88
CA PHE A 101 -11.16 -20.52 -7.61
C PHE A 101 -11.33 -21.32 -6.32
N ALA A 102 -11.76 -20.72 -5.22
CA ALA A 102 -12.02 -21.40 -3.95
C ALA A 102 -13.08 -22.50 -4.10
N ARG A 103 -14.10 -22.31 -4.96
CA ARG A 103 -15.10 -23.34 -5.27
C ARG A 103 -14.47 -24.60 -5.86
N SER A 104 -13.38 -24.47 -6.63
CA SER A 104 -12.67 -25.64 -7.20
C SER A 104 -12.04 -26.55 -6.13
N ALA A 105 -11.86 -26.07 -4.90
CA ALA A 105 -11.35 -26.88 -3.79
C ALA A 105 -12.37 -27.88 -3.23
N PHE A 106 -13.66 -27.70 -3.55
CA PHE A 106 -14.78 -28.47 -2.99
C PHE A 106 -15.55 -29.26 -4.05
N GLU A 107 -14.95 -29.49 -5.22
CA GLU A 107 -15.63 -30.13 -6.36
C GLU A 107 -16.20 -31.51 -6.01
N LYS A 108 -15.58 -32.25 -5.08
CA LYS A 108 -15.99 -33.62 -4.76
C LYS A 108 -16.94 -33.74 -3.57
N ARG A 109 -16.75 -32.95 -2.51
CA ARG A 109 -17.56 -33.03 -1.27
C ARG A 109 -18.95 -32.40 -1.40
N ALA A 110 -19.20 -31.54 -2.39
CA ALA A 110 -20.47 -30.81 -2.49
C ALA A 110 -21.15 -30.85 -3.88
N PRO A 111 -21.45 -32.04 -4.46
CA PRO A 111 -22.11 -32.13 -5.76
C PRO A 111 -23.59 -31.71 -5.74
N HIS A 112 -24.26 -31.71 -4.58
CA HIS A 112 -25.73 -31.57 -4.49
C HIS A 112 -26.26 -30.51 -3.52
N GLY A 113 -25.41 -29.63 -2.98
CA GLY A 113 -25.85 -28.49 -2.17
C GLY A 113 -24.75 -27.44 -2.13
N GLU A 114 -25.08 -26.17 -2.40
CA GLU A 114 -24.09 -25.10 -2.41
C GLU A 114 -23.37 -25.01 -1.04
N PRO A 115 -22.06 -25.28 -0.97
CA PRO A 115 -21.28 -25.02 0.23
C PRO A 115 -20.94 -23.53 0.28
N SER A 116 -21.91 -22.64 0.00
CA SER A 116 -21.69 -21.21 -0.15
C SER A 116 -20.98 -20.63 1.06
N GLY A 117 -21.36 -21.07 2.27
CA GLY A 117 -20.67 -20.69 3.51
C GLY A 117 -19.21 -21.15 3.60
N LEU A 118 -18.88 -22.37 3.13
CA LEU A 118 -17.49 -22.87 3.15
C LEU A 118 -16.63 -22.16 2.11
N VAL A 119 -17.14 -21.98 0.89
CA VAL A 119 -16.43 -21.25 -0.18
C VAL A 119 -16.18 -19.81 0.26
N ASP A 120 -17.17 -19.14 0.83
CA ASP A 120 -17.03 -17.77 1.31
C ASP A 120 -16.04 -17.69 2.49
N SER A 121 -16.03 -18.69 3.38
CA SER A 121 -15.06 -18.78 4.47
C SER A 121 -13.63 -18.99 3.98
N LEU A 122 -13.43 -19.84 2.97
CA LEU A 122 -12.12 -20.10 2.38
C LEU A 122 -11.63 -18.89 1.59
N THR A 123 -12.51 -18.27 0.78
CA THR A 123 -12.21 -17.05 0.02
C THR A 123 -11.76 -15.94 0.97
N ARG A 124 -12.46 -15.76 2.09
CA ARG A 124 -12.10 -14.78 3.12
C ARG A 124 -10.75 -15.08 3.78
N LYS A 125 -10.52 -16.33 4.20
CA LYS A 125 -9.21 -16.74 4.78
C LYS A 125 -8.05 -16.53 3.81
N ILE A 126 -8.22 -16.90 2.55
CA ILE A 126 -7.19 -16.68 1.53
C ILE A 126 -6.93 -15.18 1.35
N PHE A 127 -7.97 -14.35 1.35
CA PHE A 127 -7.85 -12.91 1.16
C PHE A 127 -7.24 -12.18 2.37
N GLU A 128 -7.70 -12.48 3.59
CA GLU A 128 -7.28 -11.81 4.82
C GLU A 128 -5.89 -12.28 5.30
N ASP A 129 -5.67 -13.60 5.35
CA ASP A 129 -4.43 -14.16 5.92
C ASP A 129 -3.48 -14.69 4.85
N GLY A 130 -4.02 -15.19 3.74
CA GLY A 130 -3.27 -15.92 2.72
C GLY A 130 -2.38 -15.03 1.84
N PHE A 131 -2.67 -13.74 1.67
CA PHE A 131 -1.94 -12.88 0.74
C PHE A 131 -0.48 -12.67 1.14
N SER A 132 -0.18 -12.58 2.43
CA SER A 132 1.20 -12.47 2.92
C SER A 132 2.00 -13.74 2.60
N GLU A 133 1.40 -14.92 2.81
CA GLU A 133 2.03 -16.20 2.46
C GLU A 133 2.24 -16.33 0.94
N ILE A 134 1.24 -15.97 0.14
CA ILE A 134 1.32 -16.03 -1.32
C ILE A 134 2.45 -15.13 -1.82
N ARG A 135 2.61 -13.91 -1.26
CA ARG A 135 3.75 -13.03 -1.59
C ARG A 135 5.09 -13.70 -1.29
N MET A 136 5.24 -14.35 -0.14
CA MET A 136 6.46 -15.07 0.22
C MET A 136 6.76 -16.24 -0.74
N ARG A 137 5.74 -17.02 -1.11
CA ARG A 137 5.89 -18.10 -2.10
C ARG A 137 6.21 -17.56 -3.50
N LEU A 138 5.65 -16.41 -3.87
CA LEU A 138 5.89 -15.74 -5.15
C LEU A 138 7.35 -15.25 -5.24
N ILE A 139 7.93 -14.72 -4.16
CA ILE A 139 9.35 -14.32 -4.12
C ILE A 139 10.27 -15.51 -4.46
N VAL A 140 9.96 -16.69 -3.92
CA VAL A 140 10.78 -17.90 -4.10
C VAL A 140 10.60 -18.52 -5.49
N SER A 141 9.35 -18.57 -5.98
CA SER A 141 9.02 -19.32 -7.19
C SER A 141 9.03 -18.47 -8.46
N HIS A 142 8.59 -17.21 -8.39
CA HIS A 142 8.33 -16.33 -9.54
C HIS A 142 8.67 -14.87 -9.17
N LEU A 143 9.97 -14.61 -8.99
CA LEU A 143 10.49 -13.31 -8.55
C LEU A 143 10.05 -12.15 -9.46
N ASP A 144 9.91 -12.39 -10.76
CA ASP A 144 9.45 -11.41 -11.75
C ASP A 144 8.02 -10.93 -11.49
N LEU A 145 7.09 -11.84 -11.21
CA LEU A 145 5.71 -11.50 -10.84
C LEU A 145 5.66 -10.74 -9.51
N TYR A 146 6.50 -11.12 -8.55
CA TYR A 146 6.63 -10.39 -7.29
C TYR A 146 7.15 -8.98 -7.49
N LEU A 147 8.18 -8.78 -8.31
CA LEU A 147 8.74 -7.46 -8.60
C LEU A 147 7.73 -6.55 -9.31
N GLU A 148 6.91 -7.10 -10.20
CA GLU A 148 5.85 -6.36 -10.89
C GLU A 148 4.71 -5.97 -9.93
N HIS A 149 4.32 -6.90 -9.04
CA HIS A 149 3.39 -6.63 -7.96
C HIS A 149 3.92 -5.51 -7.04
N ASP A 150 5.13 -5.65 -6.49
CA ASP A 150 5.74 -4.67 -5.58
C ASP A 150 5.87 -3.28 -6.24
N ARG A 151 6.27 -3.25 -7.52
CA ARG A 151 6.34 -2.01 -8.31
C ARG A 151 4.98 -1.32 -8.41
N THR A 152 3.94 -2.08 -8.71
CA THR A 152 2.60 -1.55 -8.89
C THR A 152 2.00 -1.11 -7.55
N GLU A 153 2.18 -1.90 -6.49
CA GLU A 153 1.72 -1.58 -5.13
C GLU A 153 2.35 -0.27 -4.63
N SER A 154 3.67 -0.17 -4.65
CA SER A 154 4.40 1.01 -4.19
C SER A 154 4.19 2.26 -5.06
N GLU A 155 3.80 2.11 -6.34
CA GLU A 155 3.33 3.22 -7.18
C GLU A 155 1.95 3.71 -6.72
N GLY A 156 1.03 2.78 -6.45
CA GLY A 156 -0.29 3.08 -5.91
C GLY A 156 -0.22 3.79 -4.56
N GLU A 157 0.57 3.25 -3.62
CA GLU A 157 0.80 3.84 -2.30
C GLU A 157 1.38 5.25 -2.41
N PHE A 158 2.38 5.44 -3.27
CA PHE A 158 2.99 6.76 -3.50
C PHE A 158 1.95 7.78 -3.95
N ARG A 159 1.17 7.46 -4.99
CA ARG A 159 0.15 8.36 -5.55
C ARG A 159 -0.92 8.70 -4.52
N ALA A 160 -1.42 7.71 -3.79
CA ALA A 160 -2.46 7.91 -2.78
C ALA A 160 -1.97 8.78 -1.62
N ASN A 161 -0.76 8.53 -1.12
CA ASN A 161 -0.16 9.36 -0.07
C ASN A 161 0.06 10.80 -0.54
N VAL A 162 0.71 10.98 -1.69
CA VAL A 162 0.95 12.33 -2.25
C VAL A 162 -0.36 13.08 -2.42
N ALA A 163 -1.41 12.41 -2.90
CA ALA A 163 -2.73 13.02 -3.04
C ALA A 163 -3.33 13.52 -1.73
N VAL A 164 -3.26 12.74 -0.65
CA VAL A 164 -3.80 13.14 0.66
C VAL A 164 -3.05 14.35 1.22
N PHE A 165 -1.71 14.30 1.22
CA PHE A 165 -0.89 15.38 1.77
C PHE A 165 -0.87 16.62 0.87
N SER A 166 -0.99 16.46 -0.46
CA SER A 166 -1.17 17.60 -1.36
C SER A 166 -2.52 18.26 -1.17
N ALA A 167 -3.60 17.49 -0.90
CA ALA A 167 -4.90 18.08 -0.62
C ALA A 167 -4.85 18.99 0.63
N LEU A 168 -4.16 18.55 1.69
CA LEU A 168 -3.94 19.36 2.88
C LEU A 168 -3.16 20.66 2.57
N LEU A 169 -2.14 20.57 1.72
CA LEU A 169 -1.40 21.73 1.24
C LEU A 169 -2.31 22.71 0.48
N TRP A 170 -3.10 22.22 -0.49
CA TRP A 170 -4.02 23.07 -1.27
C TRP A 170 -5.07 23.75 -0.40
N ILE A 171 -5.60 23.05 0.61
CA ILE A 171 -6.50 23.65 1.60
C ILE A 171 -5.80 24.80 2.32
N THR A 172 -4.58 24.58 2.80
CA THR A 172 -3.79 25.61 3.50
C THR A 172 -3.53 26.82 2.61
N LEU A 173 -3.14 26.60 1.35
CA LEU A 173 -2.93 27.67 0.36
C LEU A 173 -4.22 28.45 0.08
N ALA A 174 -5.35 27.74 -0.03
CA ALA A 174 -6.65 28.35 -0.26
C ALA A 174 -7.07 29.28 0.88
N PHE A 175 -6.83 28.87 2.12
CA PHE A 175 -7.15 29.66 3.31
C PHE A 175 -6.18 30.82 3.54
N LYS A 176 -4.88 30.63 3.32
CA LYS A 176 -3.86 31.65 3.65
C LYS A 176 -3.70 32.72 2.59
N TRP A 177 -3.92 32.40 1.31
CA TRP A 177 -3.62 33.31 0.21
C TRP A 177 -4.78 33.56 -0.74
N SER A 178 -5.37 32.52 -1.34
CA SER A 178 -6.47 32.73 -2.30
C SER A 178 -7.34 31.49 -2.50
N PRO A 179 -8.68 31.61 -2.46
CA PRO A 179 -9.60 30.48 -2.70
C PRO A 179 -9.39 29.74 -4.02
N LEU A 180 -8.78 30.39 -5.03
CA LEU A 180 -8.48 29.77 -6.32
C LEU A 180 -7.56 28.54 -6.22
N PHE A 181 -6.72 28.46 -5.17
CA PHE A 181 -5.89 27.28 -4.92
C PHE A 181 -6.71 26.01 -4.62
N ALA A 182 -8.01 26.14 -4.32
CA ALA A 182 -8.90 24.99 -4.17
C ALA A 182 -9.03 24.15 -5.45
N VAL A 183 -8.71 24.69 -6.63
CA VAL A 183 -8.64 23.90 -7.88
C VAL A 183 -7.62 22.75 -7.76
N GLY A 184 -6.56 22.92 -6.97
CA GLY A 184 -5.58 21.86 -6.70
C GLY A 184 -6.17 20.63 -5.98
N LEU A 185 -7.32 20.77 -5.33
CA LEU A 185 -8.05 19.64 -4.75
C LEU A 185 -8.58 18.68 -5.81
N LEU A 186 -8.94 19.17 -7.00
CA LEU A 186 -9.34 18.31 -8.11
C LEU A 186 -8.17 17.44 -8.57
N ALA A 187 -6.98 18.03 -8.71
CA ALA A 187 -5.77 17.29 -9.06
C ALA A 187 -5.43 16.23 -7.99
N SER A 188 -5.58 16.58 -6.71
CA SER A 188 -5.36 15.64 -5.59
C SER A 188 -6.38 14.51 -5.60
N ALA A 189 -7.67 14.80 -5.84
CA ALA A 189 -8.71 13.77 -5.95
C ALA A 189 -8.47 12.82 -7.13
N MET A 190 -8.07 13.34 -8.30
CA MET A 190 -7.72 12.51 -9.46
C MET A 190 -6.50 11.62 -9.16
N LEU A 191 -5.48 12.17 -8.50
CA LEU A 191 -4.30 11.41 -8.11
C LEU A 191 -4.63 10.30 -7.11
N LEU A 192 -5.54 10.56 -6.16
CA LEU A 192 -6.02 9.57 -5.21
C LEU A 192 -6.75 8.43 -5.91
N VAL A 193 -7.69 8.74 -6.80
CA VAL A 193 -8.42 7.72 -7.59
C VAL A 193 -7.45 6.87 -8.42
N ASN A 194 -6.47 7.50 -9.06
CA ASN A 194 -5.44 6.77 -9.81
C ASN A 194 -4.56 5.90 -8.90
N GLY A 195 -4.19 6.37 -7.71
CA GLY A 195 -3.47 5.59 -6.72
C GLY A 195 -4.23 4.35 -6.27
N LEU A 196 -5.52 4.51 -5.92
CA LEU A 196 -6.38 3.40 -5.50
C LEU A 196 -6.63 2.37 -6.61
N ARG A 197 -6.78 2.82 -7.86
CA ARG A 197 -6.86 1.91 -9.02
C ARG A 197 -5.59 1.10 -9.18
N THR A 198 -4.43 1.75 -9.07
CA THR A 198 -3.12 1.10 -9.20
C THR A 198 -2.93 0.04 -8.10
N LEU A 199 -3.33 0.31 -6.86
CA LEU A 199 -3.31 -0.69 -5.77
C LEU A 199 -4.22 -1.90 -6.07
N THR A 200 -5.38 -1.66 -6.69
CA THR A 200 -6.28 -2.73 -7.09
C THR A 200 -5.65 -3.60 -8.18
N ASP A 201 -4.95 -2.98 -9.14
CA ASP A 201 -4.25 -3.68 -10.22
C ASP A 201 -3.08 -4.51 -9.68
N ALA A 202 -2.39 -4.05 -8.63
CA ALA A 202 -1.39 -4.87 -7.94
C ALA A 202 -2.02 -6.16 -7.38
N ASN A 203 -3.16 -6.05 -6.67
CA ASN A 203 -3.84 -7.22 -6.11
C ASN A 203 -4.30 -8.23 -7.17
N LYS A 204 -4.64 -7.78 -8.38
CA LYS A 204 -4.99 -8.68 -9.49
C LYS A 204 -3.83 -9.60 -9.89
N ILE A 205 -2.59 -9.13 -9.79
CA ILE A 205 -1.40 -9.95 -10.11
C ILE A 205 -1.31 -11.15 -9.15
N ILE A 206 -1.53 -10.94 -7.85
CA ILE A 206 -1.53 -12.03 -6.85
C ILE A 206 -2.69 -12.99 -7.12
N VAL A 207 -3.90 -12.48 -7.32
CA VAL A 207 -5.08 -13.31 -7.57
C VAL A 207 -4.91 -14.12 -8.86
N GLN A 208 -4.39 -13.53 -9.93
CA GLN A 208 -4.14 -14.22 -11.18
C GLN A 208 -3.04 -15.28 -11.05
N ALA A 209 -1.97 -15.01 -10.29
CA ALA A 209 -0.93 -16.01 -10.00
C ALA A 209 -1.51 -17.21 -9.21
N LEU A 210 -2.42 -16.96 -8.28
CA LEU A 210 -3.12 -18.01 -7.55
C LEU A 210 -4.04 -18.84 -8.46
N ILE A 211 -4.87 -18.18 -9.28
CA ILE A 211 -5.84 -18.83 -10.17
C ILE A 211 -5.16 -19.65 -11.26
N SER A 212 -4.05 -19.15 -11.80
CA SER A 212 -3.28 -19.86 -12.82
C SER A 212 -2.48 -21.06 -12.27
N GLY A 213 -2.52 -21.29 -10.96
CA GLY A 213 -1.77 -22.38 -10.31
C GLY A 213 -0.27 -22.13 -10.25
N VAL A 214 0.18 -20.90 -10.55
CA VAL A 214 1.59 -20.49 -10.45
C VAL A 214 2.03 -20.52 -8.99
N VAL A 215 1.15 -20.14 -8.07
CA VAL A 215 1.31 -20.29 -6.62
C VAL A 215 0.04 -20.86 -6.03
N THR A 216 0.17 -21.71 -5.03
CA THR A 216 -0.95 -22.26 -4.25
C THR A 216 -0.98 -21.64 -2.85
N SER A 217 -2.20 -21.40 -2.34
CA SER A 217 -2.40 -21.02 -0.94
C SER A 217 -2.43 -22.28 -0.07
N ARG A 218 -1.80 -22.25 1.11
CA ARG A 218 -1.89 -23.34 2.09
C ARG A 218 -3.33 -23.68 2.46
N TYR A 219 -4.18 -22.67 2.65
CA TYR A 219 -5.60 -22.90 2.97
C TYR A 219 -6.33 -23.66 1.86
N TYR A 220 -5.99 -23.37 0.59
CA TYR A 220 -6.54 -24.08 -0.55
C TYR A 220 -6.03 -25.53 -0.61
N GLU A 221 -4.73 -25.74 -0.35
CA GLU A 221 -4.13 -27.09 -0.29
C GLU A 221 -4.76 -27.94 0.82
N GLU A 222 -4.94 -27.38 2.02
CA GLU A 222 -5.53 -28.07 3.17
C GLU A 222 -6.98 -28.49 2.89
N GLU A 223 -7.82 -27.61 2.33
CA GLU A 223 -9.20 -27.97 1.98
C GLU A 223 -9.27 -28.99 0.84
N LYS A 224 -8.41 -28.87 -0.18
CA LYS A 224 -8.33 -29.84 -1.27
C LYS A 224 -7.91 -31.24 -0.78
N GLN A 225 -6.98 -31.32 0.18
CA GLN A 225 -6.59 -32.58 0.80
C GLN A 225 -7.71 -33.19 1.63
N ARG A 226 -8.46 -32.36 2.37
CA ARG A 226 -9.65 -32.80 3.10
C ARG A 226 -10.70 -33.37 2.14
N ASP A 227 -10.98 -32.67 1.05
CA ASP A 227 -11.93 -33.09 0.01
C ASP A 227 -11.58 -34.49 -0.55
N GLN A 228 -10.31 -34.71 -0.88
CA GLN A 228 -9.79 -36.01 -1.32
C GLN A 228 -9.92 -37.11 -0.26
N ALA A 229 -9.56 -36.82 1.00
CA ALA A 229 -9.66 -37.79 2.08
C ALA A 229 -11.11 -38.26 2.33
N SER A 230 -12.10 -37.36 2.20
CA SER A 230 -13.52 -37.73 2.34
C SER A 230 -14.02 -38.65 1.23
N GLU A 231 -13.43 -38.58 0.03
CA GLU A 231 -13.77 -39.48 -1.08
C GLU A 231 -13.20 -40.87 -0.85
N ASP A 232 -11.96 -40.96 -0.38
CA ASP A 232 -11.31 -42.23 -0.04
C ASP A 232 -12.06 -42.99 1.07
N GLU A 233 -12.60 -42.26 2.05
CA GLU A 233 -13.44 -42.84 3.10
C GLU A 233 -14.79 -43.31 2.57
N ALA A 234 -15.50 -42.50 1.76
CA ALA A 234 -16.76 -42.90 1.15
C ALA A 234 -16.62 -44.08 0.16
N GLY A 235 -15.45 -44.23 -0.46
CA GLY A 235 -15.12 -45.38 -1.30
C GLY A 235 -14.97 -46.69 -0.53
N ARG A 236 -14.49 -46.64 0.73
CA ARG A 236 -14.29 -47.83 1.58
C ARG A 236 -15.58 -48.41 2.13
N ASP A 237 -16.58 -47.58 2.42
CA ASP A 237 -17.85 -48.05 2.98
C ASP A 237 -18.74 -48.78 1.95
N ASN A 238 -18.44 -48.62 0.65
CA ASN A 238 -19.20 -49.23 -0.45
C ASN A 238 -18.63 -50.57 -0.94
N THR A 239 -17.53 -51.05 -0.36
CA THR A 239 -16.87 -52.34 -0.70
C THR A 239 -17.03 -53.37 0.40
#